data_AF-A0A842M4Y4-F1
#
_entry.id   AF-A0A842M4Y4-F1
#
_cell.length_a   1.000
_cell.length_b   1.000
_cell.length_c   1.000
_cell.angle_alpha   90.00
_cell.angle_beta   90.00
_cell.angle_gamma   90.00
#
_symmetry.space_group_name_H-M   'P 1'
#
loop_
_entity.id
_entity.type
_entity.pdbx_description
1 polymer ?
#
loop_
_entity_poly.entity_id
_entity_poly.type
_entity_poly.pdbx_seq_one_letter_code
_entity_poly.pdbx_strand_id
1 'polypeptide(L)'
;MAPPKEVAGSLKDRLASIRSYFGKRRGRKRRKIALLVDGPNMLRKEFEIDLGEIKEMLRDFGDIRVGKVFLNQFASEKLIQAVENQGFEVVISTSDVDVPMAIAGMEMIYNDNIDTLALVTRDTDFKPLVLKAREKGKTTIVFGAEEGLSHALKNAADYVVVLKKNKEFEILGAEEG
;
A
#
# COMPACT_ATOMS: atom_id res chain seq x y z
N MET A 1 19.36 -18.82 0.68
CA MET A 1 18.20 -17.97 0.36
C MET A 1 17.42 -18.68 -0.74
N ALA A 2 16.28 -19.28 -0.40
CA ALA A 2 15.41 -19.89 -1.41
C ALA A 2 14.77 -18.77 -2.24
N PRO A 3 14.57 -18.96 -3.56
CA PRO A 3 13.88 -17.95 -4.36
C PRO A 3 12.46 -17.73 -3.83
N PRO A 4 11.93 -16.50 -3.86
CA PRO A 4 10.54 -16.23 -3.50
C PRO A 4 9.62 -17.11 -4.35
N LYS A 5 8.60 -17.70 -3.72
CA LYS A 5 7.64 -18.53 -4.45
C LYS A 5 6.76 -17.63 -5.29
N GLU A 6 6.91 -17.75 -6.61
CA GLU A 6 6.03 -17.15 -7.60
C GLU A 6 4.62 -17.75 -7.45
N VAL A 7 3.61 -16.90 -7.32
CA VAL A 7 2.21 -17.33 -7.21
C VAL A 7 1.45 -16.77 -8.41
N ALA A 8 1.51 -17.45 -9.54
CA ALA A 8 0.61 -17.21 -10.67
C ALA A 8 -0.72 -17.95 -10.43
N GLY A 9 -1.84 -17.24 -10.41
CA GLY A 9 -3.16 -17.86 -10.17
C GLY A 9 -4.34 -16.91 -10.22
N SER A 10 -5.56 -17.47 -10.22
CA SER A 10 -6.83 -16.71 -10.20
C SER A 10 -6.96 -15.86 -8.93
N LEU A 11 -7.92 -14.92 -8.87
CA LEU A 11 -8.19 -14.12 -7.66
C LEU A 11 -8.32 -14.97 -6.38
N LYS A 12 -8.86 -16.21 -6.50
CA LYS A 12 -8.95 -17.15 -5.39
C LYS A 12 -7.60 -17.71 -4.95
N ASP A 13 -6.72 -18.03 -5.90
CA ASP A 13 -5.37 -18.54 -5.62
C ASP A 13 -4.48 -17.44 -5.04
N ARG A 14 -4.67 -16.20 -5.54
CA ARG A 14 -4.08 -14.96 -5.04
C ARG A 14 -4.45 -14.71 -3.58
N LEU A 15 -5.73 -14.78 -3.23
CA LEU A 15 -6.22 -14.65 -1.85
C LEU A 15 -5.73 -15.80 -0.97
N ALA A 16 -5.63 -17.02 -1.49
CA ALA A 16 -5.10 -18.16 -0.75
C ALA A 16 -3.62 -17.99 -0.41
N SER A 17 -2.82 -17.48 -1.34
CA SER A 17 -1.41 -17.17 -1.08
C SER A 17 -1.24 -16.07 -0.06
N ILE A 18 -1.95 -14.94 -0.21
CA ILE A 18 -2.04 -13.88 0.81
C ILE A 18 -2.35 -14.51 2.17
N ARG A 19 -3.45 -15.26 2.28
CA ARG A 19 -3.84 -15.92 3.54
C ARG A 19 -2.78 -16.89 4.08
N SER A 20 -2.05 -17.60 3.23
CA SER A 20 -1.00 -18.53 3.68
C SER A 20 0.22 -17.77 4.22
N TYR A 21 0.64 -16.68 3.57
CA TYR A 21 1.73 -15.82 4.00
C TYR A 21 1.38 -15.07 5.29
N PHE A 22 0.12 -14.70 5.48
CA PHE A 22 -0.30 -13.84 6.60
C PHE A 22 -1.03 -14.60 7.73
N GLY A 23 -1.39 -15.87 7.50
CA GLY A 23 -2.26 -16.68 8.34
C GLY A 23 -1.56 -17.42 9.47
N LYS A 24 -0.91 -16.71 10.39
CA LYS A 24 -0.45 -17.29 11.68
C LYS A 24 -0.71 -16.42 12.92
N ARG A 25 -1.63 -15.45 12.86
CA ARG A 25 -2.04 -14.68 14.06
C ARG A 25 -3.56 -14.66 14.25
N ARG A 26 -4.17 -15.85 14.32
CA ARG A 26 -5.54 -16.04 14.83
C ARG A 26 -5.56 -15.67 16.32
N GLY A 27 -6.14 -14.52 16.66
CA GLY A 27 -6.39 -14.12 18.05
C GLY A 27 -6.31 -12.63 18.37
N ARG A 28 -5.77 -11.79 17.47
CA ARG A 28 -5.75 -10.32 17.66
C ARG A 28 -6.90 -9.65 16.89
N LYS A 29 -7.49 -8.61 17.50
CA LYS A 29 -8.45 -7.66 16.89
C LYS A 29 -7.98 -7.30 15.46
N ARG A 30 -8.90 -7.21 14.48
CA ARG A 30 -8.54 -6.84 13.10
C ARG A 30 -7.71 -5.55 13.11
N ARG A 31 -6.59 -5.54 12.39
CA ARG A 31 -5.70 -4.37 12.32
C ARG A 31 -6.44 -3.19 11.73
N LYS A 32 -6.22 -2.00 12.27
CA LYS A 32 -6.74 -0.76 11.70
C LYS A 32 -5.70 -0.16 10.75
N ILE A 33 -6.05 -0.04 9.47
CA ILE A 33 -5.10 0.30 8.42
C ILE A 33 -5.34 1.74 7.95
N ALA A 34 -4.26 2.51 7.84
CA ALA A 34 -4.24 3.73 7.04
C ALA A 34 -3.61 3.42 5.68
N LEU A 35 -4.35 3.67 4.60
CA LEU A 35 -3.91 3.48 3.22
C LEU A 35 -3.69 4.86 2.59
N LEU A 36 -2.45 5.15 2.20
CA LEU A 36 -2.07 6.39 1.53
C LEU A 36 -1.56 6.06 0.13
N VAL A 37 -2.15 6.70 -0.89
CA VAL A 37 -1.88 6.41 -2.30
C VAL A 37 -1.27 7.62 -2.98
N ASP A 38 -0.11 7.41 -3.57
CA ASP A 38 0.57 8.34 -4.46
C ASP A 38 -0.06 8.28 -5.86
N GLY A 39 -1.01 9.16 -6.13
CA GLY A 39 -1.76 9.16 -7.37
C GLY A 39 -0.92 9.45 -8.63
N PRO A 40 -0.10 10.51 -8.67
CA PRO A 40 0.77 10.81 -9.81
C PRO A 40 1.71 9.67 -10.18
N ASN A 41 2.23 8.91 -9.21
CA ASN A 41 3.15 7.81 -9.53
C ASN A 41 2.46 6.46 -9.74
N MET A 42 1.23 6.26 -9.26
CA MET A 42 0.57 4.94 -9.30
C MET A 42 -0.65 4.88 -10.21
N LEU A 43 -1.44 5.94 -10.35
CA LEU A 43 -2.69 5.93 -11.13
C LEU A 43 -2.48 6.30 -12.61
N ARG A 44 -1.30 5.97 -13.15
CA ARG A 44 -1.00 6.13 -14.57
C ARG A 44 -1.53 4.92 -15.34
N LYS A 45 -2.05 5.17 -16.54
CA LYS A 45 -2.63 4.13 -17.42
C LYS A 45 -1.68 2.96 -17.67
N GLU A 46 -0.38 3.23 -17.75
CA GLU A 46 0.67 2.24 -18.02
C GLU A 46 0.85 1.17 -16.92
N PHE A 47 0.39 1.45 -15.69
CA PHE A 47 0.47 0.49 -14.57
C PHE A 47 -0.84 -0.25 -14.31
N GLU A 48 -1.95 0.17 -14.92
CA GLU A 48 -3.28 -0.46 -14.79
C GLU A 48 -3.68 -0.77 -13.33
N ILE A 49 -3.27 0.08 -12.38
CA ILE A 49 -3.50 -0.15 -10.96
C ILE A 49 -4.97 0.10 -10.61
N ASP A 50 -5.60 -0.91 -10.01
CA ASP A 50 -6.95 -0.83 -9.48
C ASP A 50 -6.93 -0.71 -7.95
N LEU A 51 -7.40 0.44 -7.46
CA LEU A 51 -7.55 0.70 -6.02
C LEU A 51 -8.51 -0.29 -5.33
N GLY A 52 -9.46 -0.86 -6.07
CA GLY A 52 -10.39 -1.87 -5.58
C GLY A 52 -9.66 -3.16 -5.22
N GLU A 53 -8.71 -3.58 -6.04
CA GLU A 53 -7.87 -4.76 -5.79
C GLU A 53 -6.98 -4.56 -4.56
N ILE A 54 -6.39 -3.38 -4.40
CA ILE A 54 -5.60 -3.04 -3.21
C ILE A 54 -6.46 -3.12 -1.95
N LYS A 55 -7.71 -2.62 -2.00
CA LYS A 55 -8.65 -2.77 -0.88
C LYS A 55 -8.95 -4.22 -0.58
N GLU A 56 -9.20 -5.04 -1.60
CA GLU A 56 -9.46 -6.48 -1.42
C GLU A 56 -8.28 -7.21 -0.79
N MET A 57 -7.06 -6.94 -1.24
CA MET A 57 -5.85 -7.50 -0.65
C MET A 57 -5.70 -7.11 0.83
N LEU A 58 -5.99 -5.85 1.17
CA LEU A 58 -5.89 -5.36 2.54
C LEU A 58 -6.98 -5.90 3.48
N ARG A 59 -8.12 -6.40 2.97
CA ARG A 59 -9.18 -6.97 3.82
C ARG A 59 -8.67 -8.13 4.68
N ASP A 60 -7.75 -8.92 4.15
CA ASP A 60 -7.17 -10.05 4.89
C ASP A 60 -6.18 -9.58 5.97
N PHE A 61 -5.60 -8.39 5.84
CA PHE A 61 -4.74 -7.77 6.87
C PHE A 61 -5.54 -7.09 7.98
N GLY A 62 -6.66 -6.45 7.63
CA GLY A 62 -7.39 -5.61 8.55
C GLY A 62 -8.50 -4.78 7.91
N ASP A 63 -8.96 -3.77 8.65
CA ASP A 63 -9.96 -2.82 8.21
C ASP A 63 -9.28 -1.50 7.85
N ILE A 64 -9.49 -1.03 6.63
CA ILE A 64 -9.07 0.32 6.22
C ILE A 64 -9.93 1.33 7.00
N ARG A 65 -9.29 2.11 7.88
CA ARG A 65 -9.93 3.17 8.66
C ARG A 65 -9.73 4.55 8.05
N VAL A 66 -8.60 4.72 7.36
CA VAL A 66 -8.26 5.94 6.63
C VAL A 66 -7.78 5.50 5.25
N GLY A 67 -8.37 6.05 4.21
CA GLY A 67 -7.97 5.82 2.82
C GLY A 67 -7.87 7.16 2.12
N LYS A 68 -6.65 7.60 1.80
CA LYS A 68 -6.40 8.87 1.11
C LYS A 68 -5.65 8.63 -0.20
N VAL A 69 -6.07 9.33 -1.25
CA VAL A 69 -5.36 9.38 -2.52
C VAL A 69 -4.92 10.82 -2.78
N PHE A 70 -3.62 11.00 -2.93
CA PHE A 70 -3.02 12.29 -3.20
C PHE A 70 -2.93 12.47 -4.71
N LEU A 71 -3.49 13.57 -5.22
CA LEU A 71 -3.54 13.90 -6.64
C LEU A 71 -2.99 15.30 -6.87
N ASN A 72 -2.44 15.53 -8.05
CA ASN A 72 -2.07 16.89 -8.47
C ASN A 72 -3.33 17.71 -8.80
N GLN A 73 -3.20 19.04 -8.77
CA GLN A 73 -4.27 19.99 -9.12
C GLN A 73 -4.82 19.86 -10.54
N PHE A 74 -4.13 19.14 -11.42
CA PHE A 74 -4.54 18.92 -12.81
C PHE A 74 -5.27 17.57 -13.00
N ALA A 75 -5.55 16.85 -11.92
CA ALA A 75 -6.29 15.60 -11.99
C ALA A 75 -7.68 15.83 -12.59
N SER A 76 -8.03 15.04 -13.60
CA SER A 76 -9.34 15.15 -14.25
C SER A 76 -10.47 14.87 -13.26
N GLU A 77 -11.60 15.54 -13.41
CA GLU A 77 -12.81 15.30 -12.60
C GLU A 77 -13.23 13.82 -12.60
N LYS A 78 -13.08 13.12 -13.73
CA LYS A 78 -13.38 11.68 -13.84
C LYS A 78 -12.51 10.83 -12.91
N LEU A 79 -11.24 11.18 -12.75
CA LEU A 79 -10.33 10.48 -11.83
C LEU A 79 -10.71 10.75 -10.38
N ILE A 80 -11.00 12.01 -10.04
CA ILE A 80 -11.45 12.41 -8.70
C ILE A 80 -12.72 11.62 -8.33
N GLN A 81 -13.74 11.64 -9.19
CA GLN A 81 -14.98 10.88 -8.99
C GLN A 81 -14.74 9.38 -8.88
N ALA A 82 -13.85 8.80 -9.70
CA ALA A 82 -13.53 7.39 -9.62
C ALA A 82 -12.91 7.02 -8.27
N VAL A 83 -12.02 7.85 -7.74
CA VAL A 83 -11.41 7.66 -6.42
C VAL A 83 -12.45 7.77 -5.29
N GLU A 84 -13.31 8.80 -5.33
CA GLU A 84 -14.37 9.01 -4.35
C GLU A 84 -15.40 7.87 -4.35
N ASN A 85 -15.80 7.39 -5.54
CA ASN A 85 -16.71 6.25 -5.70
C ASN A 85 -16.14 4.95 -5.12
N GLN A 86 -14.81 4.84 -5.04
CA GLN A 86 -14.15 3.73 -4.35
C GLN A 86 -14.05 3.94 -2.83
N GLY A 87 -14.59 5.03 -2.30
CA GLY A 87 -14.65 5.33 -0.87
C GLY A 87 -13.34 5.87 -0.29
N PHE A 88 -12.52 6.52 -1.11
CA PHE A 88 -11.30 7.20 -0.68
C PHE A 88 -11.52 8.70 -0.57
N GLU A 89 -10.83 9.31 0.38
CA GLU A 89 -10.67 10.77 0.43
C GLU A 89 -9.65 11.21 -0.62
N VAL A 90 -10.02 12.22 -1.43
CA VAL A 90 -9.11 12.84 -2.39
C VAL A 90 -8.42 14.03 -1.74
N VAL A 91 -7.10 14.05 -1.80
CA VAL A 91 -6.27 15.20 -1.36
C VAL A 91 -5.63 15.81 -2.60
N ILE A 92 -6.04 17.03 -2.95
CA ILE A 92 -5.47 17.77 -4.08
C ILE A 92 -4.27 18.60 -3.60
N SER A 93 -3.13 18.46 -4.27
CA SER A 93 -1.93 19.28 -4.06
C SER A 93 -1.64 20.16 -5.26
N THR A 94 -1.31 21.43 -5.01
CA THR A 94 -0.82 22.37 -6.03
C THR A 94 0.68 22.22 -6.31
N SER A 95 1.40 21.52 -5.43
CA SER A 95 2.79 21.14 -5.57
C SER A 95 2.93 19.62 -5.72
N ASP A 96 4.17 19.11 -5.59
CA ASP A 96 4.38 17.68 -5.40
C ASP A 96 3.49 17.14 -4.27
N VAL A 97 2.99 15.91 -4.45
CA VAL A 97 2.14 15.20 -3.51
C VAL A 97 2.95 14.57 -2.37
N ASP A 98 4.27 14.47 -2.52
CA ASP A 98 5.14 13.78 -1.57
C ASP A 98 5.08 14.37 -0.16
N VAL A 99 5.17 15.70 -0.06
CA VAL A 99 5.14 16.40 1.24
C VAL A 99 3.77 16.26 1.92
N PRO A 100 2.63 16.57 1.27
CA PRO A 100 1.31 16.29 1.84
C PRO A 100 1.12 14.84 2.27
N MET A 101 1.57 13.88 1.46
CA MET A 101 1.47 12.46 1.76
C MET A 101 2.35 12.05 2.95
N ALA A 102 3.56 12.60 3.06
CA ALA A 102 4.46 12.37 4.19
C ALA A 102 3.89 12.95 5.50
N ILE A 103 3.30 14.14 5.45
CA ILE A 103 2.62 14.76 6.60
C ILE A 103 1.46 13.89 7.06
N ALA A 104 0.58 13.48 6.14
CA ALA A 104 -0.53 12.58 6.46
C ALA A 104 -0.02 11.23 7.02
N GLY A 105 1.06 10.69 6.47
CA GLY A 105 1.72 9.50 6.98
C GLY A 105 2.18 9.65 8.42
N MET A 106 2.82 10.78 8.75
CA MET A 106 3.22 11.09 10.12
C MET A 106 2.03 11.22 11.06
N GLU A 107 0.94 11.86 10.64
CA GLU A 107 -0.30 11.89 11.44
C GLU A 107 -0.83 10.48 11.72
N MET A 108 -0.81 9.58 10.73
CA MET A 108 -1.23 8.19 10.91
C MET A 108 -0.32 7.40 11.85
N ILE A 109 0.99 7.69 11.84
CA ILE A 109 1.97 7.08 12.76
C ILE A 109 1.67 7.45 14.22
N TYR A 110 1.14 8.63 14.50
CA TYR A 110 0.77 9.04 15.86
C TYR A 110 -0.71 8.83 16.20
N ASN A 111 -1.49 8.27 15.27
CA ASN A 111 -2.89 7.97 15.51
C ASN A 111 -3.04 6.60 16.20
N ASP A 112 -3.57 6.60 17.43
CA ASP A 112 -3.82 5.37 18.22
C ASP A 112 -4.91 4.47 17.61
N ASN A 113 -5.68 4.99 16.66
CA ASN A 113 -6.64 4.20 15.88
C ASN A 113 -6.05 3.59 14.62
N ILE A 114 -4.74 3.67 14.40
CA ILE A 114 -4.06 3.04 13.27
C ILE A 114 -2.99 2.10 13.81
N ASP A 115 -3.02 0.84 13.39
CA ASP A 115 -2.01 -0.16 13.73
C ASP A 115 -1.01 -0.37 12.58
N THR A 116 -1.46 -0.08 11.35
CA THR A 116 -0.72 -0.37 10.12
C THR A 116 -0.73 0.83 9.19
N LEU A 117 0.44 1.21 8.69
CA LEU A 117 0.61 2.18 7.60
C LEU A 117 0.84 1.42 6.29
N ALA A 118 -0.11 1.53 5.37
CA ALA A 118 -0.02 1.01 4.02
C ALA A 118 0.24 2.17 3.03
N LEU A 119 1.33 2.09 2.28
CA LEU A 119 1.70 3.08 1.26
C LEU A 119 1.57 2.44 -0.12
N VAL A 120 0.96 3.15 -1.07
CA VAL A 120 0.93 2.77 -2.48
C VAL A 120 1.78 3.79 -3.23
N THR A 121 3.04 3.44 -3.49
CA THR A 121 4.02 4.32 -4.13
C THR A 121 5.18 3.50 -4.70
N ARG A 122 5.95 4.13 -5.59
CA ARG A 122 7.25 3.63 -6.05
C ARG A 122 8.40 4.51 -5.57
N ASP A 123 8.10 5.64 -4.96
CA ASP A 123 9.10 6.63 -4.61
C ASP A 123 9.92 6.19 -3.40
N THR A 124 11.24 6.22 -3.57
CA THR A 124 12.20 5.85 -2.52
C THR A 124 12.29 6.88 -1.40
N ASP A 125 11.82 8.09 -1.64
CA ASP A 125 11.85 9.19 -0.70
C ASP A 125 10.90 8.98 0.48
N PHE A 126 9.95 8.02 0.37
CA PHE A 126 9.14 7.56 1.50
C PHE A 126 9.84 6.57 2.44
N LYS A 127 11.06 6.12 2.14
CA LYS A 127 11.81 5.21 3.03
C LYS A 127 11.93 5.73 4.46
N PRO A 128 12.29 7.01 4.73
CA PRO A 128 12.34 7.54 6.10
C PRO A 128 10.99 7.46 6.83
N LEU A 129 9.87 7.67 6.13
CA LEU A 129 8.53 7.54 6.69
C LEU A 129 8.24 6.10 7.11
N VAL A 130 8.56 5.12 6.25
CA VAL A 130 8.43 3.69 6.55
C VAL A 130 9.26 3.31 7.78
N LEU A 131 10.52 3.74 7.84
CA LEU A 131 11.39 3.48 8.98
C LEU A 131 10.84 4.11 10.27
N LYS A 132 10.31 5.34 10.20
CA LYS A 132 9.71 6.01 11.35
C LYS A 132 8.44 5.31 11.84
N ALA A 133 7.61 4.81 10.93
CA ALA A 133 6.42 4.03 11.29
C ALA A 133 6.81 2.75 12.06
N ARG A 134 7.84 2.04 11.60
CA ARG A 134 8.37 0.84 12.27
C ARG A 134 8.99 1.16 13.63
N GLU A 135 9.76 2.24 13.72
CA GLU A 135 10.30 2.74 14.99
C GLU A 135 9.21 2.99 16.03
N LYS A 136 8.02 3.44 15.60
CA LYS A 136 6.84 3.66 16.45
C LYS A 136 5.93 2.43 16.61
N GLY A 137 6.39 1.27 16.17
CA GLY A 137 5.68 0.00 16.34
C GLY A 137 4.47 -0.19 15.42
N LYS A 138 4.30 0.65 14.39
CA LYS A 138 3.30 0.41 13.34
C LYS A 138 3.80 -0.68 12.42
N THR A 139 2.90 -1.54 11.96
CA THR A 139 3.19 -2.44 10.84
C THR A 139 3.20 -1.65 9.54
N THR A 140 4.14 -1.93 8.66
CA THR A 140 4.25 -1.24 7.36
C THR A 140 3.98 -2.19 6.20
N ILE A 141 3.19 -1.71 5.24
CA ILE A 141 2.93 -2.42 3.98
C ILE A 141 3.22 -1.45 2.83
N VAL A 142 4.02 -1.85 1.86
CA VAL A 142 4.28 -1.06 0.65
C VAL A 142 3.71 -1.79 -0.55
N PHE A 143 2.80 -1.15 -1.28
CA PHE A 143 2.36 -1.56 -2.61
C PHE A 143 3.12 -0.75 -3.64
N GLY A 144 3.84 -1.40 -4.54
CA GLY A 144 4.56 -0.73 -5.62
C GLY A 144 4.42 -1.50 -6.92
N ALA A 145 4.44 -0.81 -8.06
CA ALA A 145 4.47 -1.52 -9.34
C ALA A 145 5.85 -2.20 -9.52
N GLU A 146 5.88 -3.33 -10.23
CA GLU A 146 7.10 -4.09 -10.55
C GLU A 146 8.18 -3.19 -11.17
N GLU A 147 7.77 -2.35 -12.12
CA GLU A 147 8.61 -1.34 -12.74
C GLU A 147 8.85 -0.16 -11.78
N GLY A 148 10.08 -0.07 -11.26
CA GLY A 148 10.56 1.10 -10.51
C GLY A 148 10.58 0.94 -8.98
N LEU A 149 10.12 -0.18 -8.42
CA LEU A 149 10.16 -0.39 -6.97
C LEU A 149 11.59 -0.73 -6.48
N SER A 150 12.21 0.19 -5.74
CA SER A 150 13.60 0.04 -5.28
C SER A 150 13.81 -1.05 -4.22
N HIS A 151 15.01 -1.63 -4.20
CA HIS A 151 15.44 -2.53 -3.13
C HIS A 151 15.47 -1.86 -1.75
N ALA A 152 15.79 -0.56 -1.69
CA ALA A 152 15.88 0.16 -0.43
C ALA A 152 14.51 0.29 0.25
N LEU A 153 13.45 0.55 -0.52
CA LEU A 153 12.08 0.61 -0.01
C LEU A 153 11.56 -0.78 0.34
N LYS A 154 11.88 -1.78 -0.50
CA LYS A 154 11.54 -3.19 -0.24
C LYS A 154 12.07 -3.68 1.11
N ASN A 155 13.33 -3.40 1.41
CA ASN A 155 13.98 -3.83 2.65
C ASN A 155 13.54 -3.03 3.89
N ALA A 156 12.97 -1.83 3.68
CA ALA A 156 12.53 -0.98 4.78
C ALA A 156 11.17 -1.39 5.35
N ALA A 157 10.28 -1.95 4.54
CA ALA A 157 8.93 -2.32 4.96
C ALA A 157 8.86 -3.73 5.57
N ASP A 158 7.86 -3.99 6.41
CA ASP A 158 7.62 -5.34 6.94
C ASP A 158 7.02 -6.26 5.85
N TYR A 159 6.16 -5.69 5.01
CA TYR A 159 5.53 -6.35 3.89
C TYR A 159 5.59 -5.47 2.65
N VAL A 160 5.80 -6.11 1.51
CA VAL A 160 5.81 -5.49 0.20
C VAL A 160 4.92 -6.31 -0.72
N VAL A 161 4.05 -5.63 -1.45
CA VAL A 161 3.21 -6.20 -2.49
C VAL A 161 3.60 -5.54 -3.81
N VAL A 162 4.23 -6.32 -4.68
CA VAL A 162 4.61 -5.89 -6.01
C VAL A 162 3.43 -6.11 -6.93
N LEU A 163 2.88 -5.03 -7.50
CA LEU A 163 1.79 -5.06 -8.47
C LEU A 163 2.37 -5.26 -9.88
N LYS A 164 1.92 -6.30 -10.58
CA LYS A 164 2.33 -6.61 -11.95
C LYS A 164 1.19 -6.33 -12.91
N LYS A 165 1.52 -6.24 -14.21
CA LYS A 165 0.51 -6.15 -15.28
C LYS A 165 -0.40 -7.39 -15.26
N ASN A 166 -1.60 -7.29 -15.84
CA ASN A 166 -2.62 -8.36 -15.81
C ASN A 166 -3.12 -8.72 -14.40
N LYS A 167 -3.11 -7.73 -13.49
CA LYS A 167 -3.58 -7.84 -12.10
C LYS A 167 -2.74 -8.79 -11.24
N GLU A 168 -1.64 -9.36 -11.74
CA GLU A 168 -0.80 -10.26 -10.95
C GLU A 168 -0.08 -9.50 -9.83
N PHE A 169 0.33 -10.21 -8.77
CA PHE A 169 1.15 -9.60 -7.73
C PHE A 169 2.08 -10.60 -7.08
N GLU A 170 3.14 -10.07 -6.49
CA GLU A 170 4.12 -10.84 -5.72
C GLU A 170 4.24 -10.23 -4.32
N ILE A 171 4.34 -11.10 -3.31
CA ILE A 171 4.44 -10.66 -1.92
C ILE A 171 5.83 -10.97 -1.42
N LEU A 172 6.52 -9.93 -0.96
CA LEU A 172 7.83 -10.01 -0.32
C LEU A 172 7.64 -9.62 1.15
N GLY A 173 8.06 -10.47 2.07
CA GLY A 173 7.94 -10.22 3.51
C GLY A 173 8.99 -11.00 4.27
N ALA A 174 9.48 -10.41 5.36
CA ALA A 174 10.68 -10.81 6.10
C ALA A 174 10.75 -12.32 6.38
N GLU A 175 11.93 -12.92 6.13
CA GLU A 175 12.24 -14.30 6.53
C GLU A 175 11.80 -14.53 7.99
N GLU A 176 11.25 -15.73 8.25
CA GLU A 176 10.92 -16.18 9.60
C GLU A 176 12.17 -16.02 10.49
N GLY A 177 12.16 -15.00 11.34
CA GLY A 177 13.01 -14.92 12.52
C GLY A 177 12.32 -15.55 13.71
#